data_AF-A0AA38FNU3-F1
#
_entry.id   AF-A0AA38FNU3-F1
#
_cell.length_a   1.000
_cell.length_b   1.000
_cell.length_c   1.000
_cell.angle_alpha   90.00
_cell.angle_beta   90.00
_cell.angle_gamma   90.00
#
_symmetry.space_group_name_H-M   'P 1'
#
loop_
_entity.id
_entity.type
_entity.pdbx_description
1 polymer ?
#
loop_
_entity_poly.entity_id
_entity_poly.type
_entity_poly.pdbx_seq_one_letter_code
_entity_poly.pdbx_strand_id
1 'polypeptide(L)'
;TLRDNAADWFYHLPARTITDWDTMTTQFEQCFKPVEDVHALLAQISQIKKESQEPMREFVAKFNKLINKIPVNTRTIDQIH
;
A
#
# COMPACT_ATOMS: atom_id res chain seq x y z
N THR A 1 -14.68 -15.09 11.28
CA THR A 1 -13.77 -15.57 12.34
C THR A 1 -12.36 -15.19 11.96
N LEU A 2 -11.56 -14.70 12.91
CA LEU A 2 -10.11 -14.52 12.72
C LEU A 2 -9.49 -15.89 12.43
N ARG A 3 -8.57 -15.96 11.47
CA ARG A 3 -7.89 -17.21 11.08
C ARG A 3 -6.38 -16.99 11.04
N ASP A 4 -5.64 -18.06 11.33
CA ASP A 4 -4.19 -18.15 11.17
C ASP A 4 -3.47 -16.94 11.80
N ASN A 5 -2.67 -16.22 11.01
CA ASN A 5 -1.86 -15.08 11.44
C ASN A 5 -2.68 -13.96 12.12
N ALA A 6 -3.94 -13.77 11.73
CA ALA A 6 -4.80 -12.74 12.33
C ALA A 6 -5.30 -13.15 13.73
N ALA A 7 -5.52 -14.44 13.96
CA ALA A 7 -5.83 -14.96 15.29
C ALA A 7 -4.58 -14.91 16.18
N ASP A 8 -3.44 -15.35 15.65
CA ASP A 8 -2.16 -15.35 16.36
C ASP A 8 -1.77 -13.96 16.84
N TRP A 9 -1.84 -12.94 15.96
CA TRP A 9 -1.61 -11.55 16.33
C TRP A 9 -2.52 -11.09 17.48
N PHE A 10 -3.83 -11.32 17.37
CA PHE A 10 -4.81 -10.83 18.34
C PHE A 10 -4.61 -11.44 19.73
N TYR A 11 -4.32 -12.75 19.80
CA TYR A 11 -4.12 -13.45 21.08
C TYR A 11 -2.77 -13.13 21.75
N HIS A 12 -1.80 -12.62 21.01
CA HIS A 12 -0.49 -12.22 21.55
C HIS A 12 -0.40 -10.74 21.96
N LEU A 13 -1.49 -9.97 21.81
CA LEU A 13 -1.49 -8.57 22.26
C LEU A 13 -1.41 -8.48 23.78
N PRO A 14 -0.62 -7.55 24.34
CA PRO A 14 -0.59 -7.31 25.77
C PRO A 14 -1.98 -6.91 26.30
N ALA A 15 -2.30 -7.34 27.52
CA ALA A 15 -3.56 -6.96 28.15
C ALA A 15 -3.71 -5.42 28.19
N ARG A 16 -4.92 -4.94 27.88
CA ARG A 16 -5.27 -3.49 27.80
C ARG A 16 -4.62 -2.71 26.65
N THR A 17 -4.01 -3.37 25.66
CA THR A 17 -3.49 -2.68 24.46
C THR A 17 -4.61 -2.18 23.53
N ILE A 18 -5.72 -2.92 23.49
CA ILE A 18 -6.93 -2.54 22.75
C ILE A 18 -8.04 -2.33 23.76
N THR A 19 -8.40 -1.08 23.99
CA THR A 19 -9.46 -0.68 24.93
C THR A 19 -10.77 -0.29 24.26
N ASP A 20 -10.72 -0.04 22.96
CA ASP A 20 -11.83 0.40 22.14
C ASP A 20 -11.68 -0.11 20.71
N TRP A 21 -12.79 -0.03 19.96
CA TRP A 21 -12.87 -0.54 18.60
C TRP A 21 -12.00 0.24 17.60
N ASP A 22 -11.78 1.54 17.82
CA ASP A 22 -11.00 2.38 16.92
C ASP A 22 -9.52 2.01 16.96
N THR A 23 -9.00 1.81 18.17
CA THR A 23 -7.64 1.31 18.43
C THR A 23 -7.44 -0.08 17.83
N MET A 24 -8.43 -0.98 17.97
CA MET A 24 -8.38 -2.31 17.37
C MET A 24 -8.24 -2.22 15.85
N THR A 25 -9.10 -1.40 15.23
CA THR A 25 -9.16 -1.27 13.78
C THR A 25 -7.86 -0.67 13.24
N THR A 26 -7.35 0.38 13.87
CA THR A 26 -6.09 1.03 13.48
C THR A 26 -4.89 0.08 13.56
N GLN A 27 -4.71 -0.66 14.66
CA GLN A 27 -3.59 -1.59 14.77
C GLN A 27 -3.71 -2.78 13.82
N PHE A 28 -4.93 -3.30 13.64
CA PHE A 28 -5.18 -4.36 12.67
C PHE A 28 -4.83 -3.90 11.26
N GLU A 29 -5.23 -2.69 10.87
CA GLU A 29 -4.85 -2.11 9.58
C GLU A 29 -3.33 -1.93 9.47
N GLN A 30 -2.63 -1.46 10.50
CA GLN A 30 -1.17 -1.34 10.44
C GLN A 30 -0.45 -2.68 10.26
N CYS A 31 -0.96 -3.75 10.88
CA CYS A 31 -0.34 -5.07 10.82
C CYS A 31 -0.70 -5.87 9.55
N PHE A 32 -1.94 -5.74 9.06
CA PHE A 32 -2.48 -6.61 8.00
C PHE A 32 -2.83 -5.90 6.71
N LYS A 33 -2.94 -4.57 6.71
CA LYS A 33 -3.08 -3.83 5.45
C LYS A 33 -1.73 -3.95 4.76
N PRO A 34 -1.67 -4.46 3.53
CA PRO A 34 -0.44 -4.39 2.76
C PRO A 34 -0.10 -2.92 2.65
N VAL A 35 0.98 -2.51 3.31
CA VAL A 35 1.71 -1.32 2.90
C VAL A 35 2.23 -1.70 1.53
N GLU A 36 1.44 -1.45 0.49
CA GLU A 36 2.01 -1.37 -0.85
C GLU A 36 3.15 -0.36 -0.68
N ASP A 37 4.38 -0.86 -0.71
CA ASP A 37 5.54 -0.06 -0.42
C ASP A 37 5.54 1.07 -1.45
N VAL A 38 5.14 2.25 -0.99
CA VAL A 38 4.98 3.42 -1.84
C VAL A 38 6.31 3.71 -2.51
N HIS A 39 7.44 3.42 -1.86
CA HIS A 39 8.76 3.53 -2.46
C HIS A 39 8.98 2.48 -3.55
N ALA A 40 8.56 1.23 -3.35
CA ALA A 40 8.61 0.20 -4.40
C ALA A 40 7.69 0.51 -5.59
N LEU A 41 6.51 1.09 -5.36
CA LEU A 41 5.61 1.56 -6.42
C LEU A 41 6.21 2.73 -7.19
N LEU A 42 6.76 3.72 -6.48
CA LEU A 42 7.45 4.87 -7.09
C LEU A 42 8.69 4.43 -7.88
N ALA A 43 9.45 3.46 -7.38
CA ALA A 43 10.58 2.87 -8.10
C ALA A 43 10.14 2.12 -9.36
N GLN A 44 9.01 1.40 -9.32
CA GLN A 44 8.45 0.77 -10.51
C GLN A 44 7.96 1.80 -11.53
N ILE A 45 7.34 2.89 -11.07
CA ILE A 45 6.90 4.00 -11.94
C ILE A 45 8.11 4.69 -12.58
N SER A 46 9.19 4.94 -11.83
CA SER A 46 10.39 5.60 -12.40
C SER A 46 11.11 4.71 -13.41
N GLN A 47 10.97 3.38 -13.29
CA GLN A 47 11.55 2.40 -14.20
C GLN A 47 10.64 2.04 -15.38
N ILE A 48 9.40 2.54 -15.42
CA ILE A 48 8.49 2.23 -16.52
C ILE A 48 9.04 2.82 -17.82
N LYS A 49 9.30 1.94 -18.79
CA LYS A 49 9.79 2.33 -20.11
C LYS A 49 8.76 1.87 -21.13
N LYS A 50 8.43 2.76 -22.06
CA LYS A 50 7.65 2.38 -23.23
C LYS A 50 8.52 1.45 -24.08
N GLU A 51 7.98 0.28 -24.42
CA GLU A 51 8.64 -0.64 -25.34
C GLU A 51 8.53 -0.11 -26.78
N SER A 52 9.49 -0.46 -27.64
CA SER A 52 9.61 0.09 -29.00
C SER A 52 8.33 -0.10 -29.84
N GLN A 53 7.64 -1.24 -29.67
CA GLN A 53 6.41 -1.58 -30.39
C GLN A 53 5.12 -1.37 -29.58
N GLU A 54 5.18 -0.91 -28.33
CA GLU A 54 4.01 -0.74 -27.48
C GLU A 54 3.13 0.43 -27.96
N PRO A 55 1.82 0.25 -28.19
CA PRO A 55 0.93 1.37 -28.46
C PRO A 55 0.90 2.37 -27.29
N MET A 56 0.88 3.67 -27.57
CA MET A 56 0.85 4.72 -26.54
C MET A 56 -0.29 4.51 -25.52
N ARG A 57 -1.45 4.04 -25.99
CA ARG A 57 -2.61 3.73 -25.15
C ARG A 57 -2.31 2.65 -24.10
N GLU A 58 -1.52 1.64 -24.46
CA GLU A 58 -1.17 0.55 -23.56
C GLU A 58 -0.14 0.99 -22.52
N PHE A 59 0.84 1.79 -22.93
CA PHE A 59 1.79 2.42 -22.02
C PHE A 59 1.08 3.26 -20.95
N VAL A 60 0.16 4.15 -21.39
CA VAL A 60 -0.63 5.00 -20.48
C VAL A 60 -1.49 4.15 -19.54
N ALA A 61 -2.05 3.04 -20.01
CA ALA A 61 -2.82 2.13 -19.16
C ALA A 61 -1.94 1.47 -18.08
N LYS A 62 -0.71 1.03 -18.42
CA LYS A 62 0.25 0.48 -17.44
C LYS A 62 0.66 1.52 -16.41
N PHE A 63 0.97 2.74 -16.86
CA PHE A 63 1.32 3.85 -15.99
C PHE A 63 0.18 4.20 -15.01
N ASN A 64 -1.03 4.37 -15.51
CA ASN A 64 -2.20 4.70 -14.69
C ASN A 64 -2.54 3.59 -13.70
N LYS A 65 -2.33 2.32 -14.07
CA LYS A 65 -2.51 1.18 -13.15
C LYS A 65 -1.59 1.28 -11.93
N LEU A 66 -0.35 1.76 -12.10
CA LEU A 66 0.61 1.94 -11.00
C LEU A 66 0.34 3.20 -10.19
N ILE A 67 0.01 4.33 -10.83
CA ILE A 67 -0.32 5.58 -10.13
C ILE A 67 -1.60 5.44 -9.28
N ASN A 68 -2.59 4.70 -9.76
CA ASN A 68 -3.84 4.48 -9.03
C ASN A 68 -3.70 3.55 -7.81
N LYS A 69 -2.57 2.85 -7.69
CA LYS A 69 -2.20 2.09 -6.48
C LYS A 69 -1.61 2.97 -5.39
N ILE A 70 -1.01 4.11 -5.76
CA ILE A 70 -0.44 5.05 -4.80
C ILE A 70 -1.58 5.80 -4.09
N PRO A 71 -1.66 5.74 -2.75
CA PRO A 71 -2.63 6.49 -1.96
C PRO A 71 -2.58 8.00 -2.27
N VAL A 72 -3.75 8.65 -2.37
CA VAL A 72 -3.83 10.08 -2.74
C VAL A 72 -3.11 10.98 -1.72
N ASN A 73 -3.08 10.59 -0.45
CA ASN A 73 -2.41 11.30 0.63
C ASN A 73 -0.87 11.21 0.60
N THR A 74 -0.28 10.32 -0.22
CA THR A 74 1.18 10.22 -0.40
C THR A 74 1.66 10.90 -1.69
N ARG A 75 0.77 11.47 -2.49
CA ARG A 75 1.07 12.21 -3.73
C ARG A 75 1.55 13.65 -3.48
N THR A 76 2.26 13.92 -2.38
CA THR A 76 3.00 15.18 -2.22
C THR A 76 4.23 15.15 -3.12
N ILE A 77 4.04 15.57 -4.36
CA ILE A 77 5.09 15.82 -5.37
C ILE A 77 5.81 17.13 -5.02
N ASP A 78 6.40 17.23 -3.82
CA ASP A 78 7.10 18.44 -3.35
C ASP A 78 8.50 18.17 -2.77
N GLN A 79 9.11 17.03 -3.11
CA GLN A 79 10.50 16.73 -2.72
C GLN A 79 11.28 16.09 -3.87
N ILE A 80 11.30 16.74 -5.04
CA ILE A 80 12.38 16.55 -6.01
C ILE A 80 13.00 17.93 -6.22
N HIS A 81 14.06 18.20 -5.46
CA HIS A 81 14.93 19.36 -5.59
C HIS A 81 16.32 18.90 -6.07
#